data_AF-A0A0G4IWZ6-F1
#
_entry.id   AF-A0A0G4IWZ6-F1
#
_cell.length_a   1.000
_cell.length_b   1.000
_cell.length_c   1.000
_cell.angle_alpha   90.00
_cell.angle_beta   90.00
_cell.angle_gamma   90.00
#
_symmetry.space_group_name_H-M   'P 1'
#
loop_
_entity.id
_entity.type
_entity.pdbx_description
1 polymer ?
#
loop_
_entity_poly.entity_id
_entity_poly.type
_entity_poly.pdbx_seq_one_letter_code
_entity_poly.pdbx_strand_id
1 'polypeptide(L)' 'MSDRIYSAEQIVVPPELPHLLKAFTKEVIRHHPPDIVSFSRDYFAALSKGEVDQFLKTLAEAAKSNDA' A
#
# COMPACT_ATOMS: atom_id res chain seq x y z
N MET A 1 21.21 -27.20 -10.27
CA MET A 1 19.94 -27.37 -9.51
C MET A 1 19.98 -26.32 -8.41
N SER A 2 18.95 -25.49 -8.28
CA SER A 2 18.89 -24.53 -7.17
C SER A 2 18.55 -25.28 -5.90
N ASP A 3 19.58 -25.66 -5.14
CA ASP A 3 19.40 -26.15 -3.79
C ASP A 3 18.80 -25.01 -2.98
N ARG A 4 17.53 -25.16 -2.57
CA ARG A 4 16.92 -24.25 -1.62
C ARG A 4 17.75 -24.31 -0.35
N ILE A 5 18.41 -23.21 -0.02
CA ILE A 5 19.13 -23.04 1.25
C ILE A 5 18.15 -22.89 2.44
N TYR A 6 16.84 -22.86 2.18
CA TYR A 6 15.78 -22.63 3.16
C TYR A 6 14.62 -23.65 3.02
N SER A 7 14.13 -24.16 4.15
CA SER A 7 12.86 -24.94 4.24
C SER A 7 11.66 -23.99 4.23
N ALA A 8 10.52 -24.45 3.68
CA ALA A 8 9.27 -23.69 3.68
C ALA A 8 8.79 -23.35 5.11
N GLU A 9 9.11 -24.21 6.09
CA GLU A 9 8.73 -24.04 7.50
C GLU A 9 9.47 -22.86 8.17
N GLN A 10 10.59 -22.40 7.60
CA GLN A 10 11.35 -21.27 8.11
C GLN A 10 10.76 -19.92 7.69
N ILE A 11 9.84 -19.91 6.72
CA ILE A 11 9.20 -18.69 6.23
C ILE A 11 7.96 -18.41 7.09
N VAL A 12 8.17 -17.63 8.15
CA VAL A 12 7.06 -17.16 9.00
C VAL A 12 6.45 -15.92 8.38
N VAL A 13 5.21 -16.04 7.89
CA VAL A 13 4.42 -14.89 7.42
C VAL A 13 3.72 -14.25 8.62
N PRO A 14 3.96 -12.97 8.92
CA PRO A 14 3.25 -12.29 10.00
C PRO A 14 1.74 -12.30 9.75
N PRO A 15 0.91 -12.57 10.76
CA PRO A 15 -0.55 -12.69 10.59
C PRO A 15 -1.20 -11.40 10.05
N GLU A 16 -0.60 -10.24 10.30
CA GLU A 16 -1.15 -8.95 9.89
C GLU A 16 -0.73 -8.51 8.49
N LEU A 17 0.31 -9.14 7.92
CA LEU A 17 0.82 -8.79 6.60
C LEU A 17 -0.24 -8.92 5.50
N PRO A 18 -1.05 -10.01 5.43
CA PRO A 18 -2.11 -10.12 4.43
C PRO A 18 -3.15 -9.00 4.55
N HIS A 19 -3.50 -8.58 5.76
CA HIS A 19 -4.50 -7.54 5.98
C HIS A 19 -3.98 -6.17 5.54
N LEU A 20 -2.73 -5.86 5.89
CA LEU A 20 -2.02 -4.65 5.48
C LEU A 20 -1.96 -4.53 3.94
N LEU A 21 -1.53 -5.59 3.25
CA LEU A 21 -1.44 -5.61 1.79
C LEU A 21 -2.81 -5.50 1.13
N LYS A 22 -3.84 -6.12 1.72
CA LYS A 22 -5.23 -6.02 1.23
C LYS A 22 -5.76 -4.58 1.33
N ALA A 23 -5.51 -3.89 2.44
CA ALA A 23 -5.91 -2.49 2.61
C ALA A 23 -5.21 -1.59 1.59
N PHE A 24 -3.90 -1.70 1.46
CA PHE A 24 -3.11 -0.97 0.47
C PHE A 24 -3.64 -1.18 -0.97
N THR A 25 -3.82 -2.45 -1.37
CA THR A 25 -4.27 -2.79 -2.73
C THR A 25 -5.65 -2.22 -3.04
N LYS A 26 -6.56 -2.19 -2.06
CA LYS A 26 -7.89 -1.56 -2.24
C LYS A 26 -7.77 -0.08 -2.58
N GLU A 27 -6.86 0.65 -1.92
CA GLU A 27 -6.67 2.07 -2.20
C GLU A 27 -6.00 2.31 -3.55
N VAL A 28 -5.04 1.47 -3.95
CA VAL A 28 -4.44 1.52 -5.30
C VAL A 28 -5.51 1.33 -6.37
N ILE A 29 -6.40 0.34 -6.21
CA ILE A 29 -7.49 0.11 -7.17
C ILE A 29 -8.48 1.27 -7.17
N ARG A 30 -8.84 1.83 -6.00
CA ARG A 30 -9.82 2.92 -5.92
C ARG A 30 -9.31 4.21 -6.56
N HIS A 31 -8.05 4.54 -6.33
CA HIS A 31 -7.48 5.83 -6.73
C HIS A 31 -6.76 5.79 -8.07
N HIS A 32 -6.51 4.60 -8.63
CA HIS A 32 -5.80 4.40 -9.90
C HIS A 32 -4.59 5.36 -10.05
N PRO A 33 -3.66 5.39 -9.06
CA PRO A 33 -2.60 6.37 -9.07
C PRO A 33 -1.71 6.18 -10.31
N PRO A 34 -1.27 7.27 -10.97
CA PRO A 34 -0.42 7.19 -12.16
C PRO A 34 0.97 6.62 -11.84
N ASP A 35 1.43 6.78 -10.60
CA ASP A 35 2.67 6.19 -10.09
C ASP A 35 2.41 5.45 -8.77
N ILE A 36 2.38 4.12 -8.86
CA ILE A 36 2.17 3.23 -7.72
C ILE A 36 3.33 3.31 -6.73
N VAL A 37 4.57 3.54 -7.17
CA VAL A 37 5.74 3.57 -6.28
C VAL A 37 5.69 4.79 -5.38
N SER A 38 5.44 5.97 -5.97
CA SER A 38 5.25 7.21 -5.21
C SER A 38 4.05 7.11 -4.27
N PHE A 39 2.92 6.57 -4.76
CA PHE A 39 1.74 6.33 -3.92
C PHE A 39 2.04 5.40 -2.75
N SER A 40 2.81 4.32 -2.98
CA SER A 40 3.19 3.37 -1.93
C SER A 40 4.01 4.02 -0.83
N ARG A 41 5.03 4.81 -1.22
CA ARG A 41 5.88 5.55 -0.28
C ARG A 41 5.02 6.44 0.63
N ASP A 42 4.13 7.22 0.03
CA ASP A 42 3.36 8.22 0.75
C ASP A 42 2.26 7.56 1.61
N TYR A 43 1.61 6.50 1.09
CA TYR A 43 0.63 5.70 1.83
C TYR A 43 1.23 5.05 3.08
N PHE A 44 2.35 4.34 2.95
CA PHE A 44 2.99 3.68 4.10
C PHE A 44 3.64 4.67 5.07
N ALA A 45 4.14 5.82 4.58
CA ALA A 45 4.60 6.90 5.44
C ALA A 45 3.44 7.48 6.29
N ALA A 46 2.29 7.76 5.68
CA ALA A 46 1.09 8.23 6.38
C ALA A 46 0.57 7.16 7.35
N LEU A 47 0.56 5.89 6.94
CA LEU A 47 0.14 4.78 7.80
C LEU A 47 1.01 4.64 9.06
N SER A 48 2.34 4.77 8.92
CA SER A 48 3.25 4.72 10.07
C SER A 48 3.04 5.86 11.08
N LYS A 49 2.47 6.98 10.62
CA LYS A 49 2.15 8.15 11.44
C LYS A 49 0.70 8.17 11.96
N GLY A 50 -0.15 7.25 11.50
CA GLY A 50 -1.59 7.25 11.80
C GLY A 50 -2.38 8.31 11.02
N GLU A 51 -1.85 8.81 9.91
CA GLU A 51 -2.39 9.92 9.11
C GLU A 51 -2.96 9.45 7.76
N VAL A 52 -3.15 8.14 7.57
CA VAL A 52 -3.54 7.55 6.28
C VAL A 52 -4.89 8.09 5.77
N ASP A 53 -5.85 8.32 6.67
CA ASP A 53 -7.16 8.87 6.31
C ASP A 53 -7.05 10.30 5.79
N GLN A 54 -6.13 11.10 6.35
CA GLN A 54 -5.88 12.46 5.88
C GLN A 54 -5.23 12.44 4.49
N PHE A 55 -4.24 11.57 4.28
CA PHE A 55 -3.62 11.36 2.98
C PHE A 55 -4.67 10.99 1.91
N LEU A 56 -5.52 10.00 2.17
CA LEU A 56 -6.53 9.55 1.20
C LEU A 56 -7.57 10.64 0.87
N LYS A 57 -7.97 11.45 1.86
CA LYS A 57 -8.85 12.62 1.63
C LYS A 57 -8.21 13.64 0.69
N THR A 58 -6.97 14.03 0.96
CA THR A 58 -6.25 14.99 0.10
C THR A 58 -6.09 14.49 -1.33
N LEU A 59 -5.88 13.18 -1.49
CA LEU A 59 -5.74 12.55 -2.80
C LEU A 59 -7.07 12.53 -3.58
N ALA A 60 -8.19 12.31 -2.89
CA ALA A 60 -9.53 12.39 -3.47
C ALA A 60 -9.95 13.83 -3.83
N GLU A 61 -9.48 14.83 -3.08
CA GLU A 61 -9.70 16.25 -3.37
C GLU A 61 -8.89 16.71 -4.57
N ALA A 62 -7.60 16.34 -4.65
CA ALA A 62 -6.72 16.65 -5.78
C ALA A 62 -7.25 16.07 -7.11
N ALA A 63 -7.85 14.87 -7.07
CA ALA A 63 -8.48 14.26 -8.24
C ALA A 63 -9.67 15.07 -8.78
N LYS A 64 -10.43 15.78 -7.92
CA LYS A 64 -11.59 16.58 -8.32
C LYS A 64 -11.22 17.92 -8.95
N SER A 65 -10.04 18.47 -8.62
CA SER A 65 -9.56 19.75 -9.17
C SER A 65 -8.98 19.65 -10.57
N ASN A 66 -8.67 18.44 -11.07
CA ASN A 66 -8.07 18.23 -12.39
C ASN A 66 -9.09 18.04 -13.52
N ASP A 67 -10.39 18.05 -13.20
CA ASP A 67 -11.52 17.91 -14.14
C ASP A 67 -12.26 19.24 -14.40
N ALA A 68 -11.69 20.39 -13.98
CA ALA A 68 -12.26 21.73 -14.15
C ALA A 68 -11.50 22.58 -15.19
#